data_AF-A0A3P8USC0-F1
#
_entry.id   AF-A0A3P8USC0-F1
#
_cell.length_a   1.000
_cell.length_b   1.000
_cell.length_c   1.000
_cell.angle_alpha   90.00
_cell.angle_beta   90.00
_cell.angle_gamma   90.00
#
_symmetry.space_group_name_H-M   'P 1'
#
loop_
_entity.id
_entity.type
_entity.pdbx_description
1 polymer ?
#
loop_
_entity_poly.entity_id
_entity_poly.type
_entity_poly.pdbx_seq_one_letter_code
_entity_poly.pdbx_strand_id
1 'polypeptide(L)'
;IEKNMNLPKGPDSLCFDKDVFMKDDFDVDQFVSECRKKVQLEEMREDLELYYMLLKTAMVELINKDYADFVNLSTNLVGMDKALNQLSVPLGQLREEVLVCLLIGDNQVLHPSYTSFHNKWNLPVYFQLR
;
A
#
# COMPACT_ATOMS: atom_id res chain seq x y z
N ILE A 1 -13.97 13.93 0.24
CA ILE A 1 -13.92 12.63 0.94
C ILE A 1 -14.29 12.94 2.38
N GLU A 2 -15.59 12.90 2.69
CA GLU A 2 -16.03 12.93 4.08
C GLU A 2 -15.57 11.62 4.71
N LYS A 3 -14.44 11.67 5.42
CA LYS A 3 -14.08 10.59 6.33
C LYS A 3 -15.12 10.65 7.45
N ASN A 4 -16.17 9.84 7.35
CA ASN A 4 -16.93 9.42 8.53
C ASN A 4 -15.89 8.87 9.50
N MET A 5 -15.53 9.67 10.51
CA MET A 5 -14.73 9.18 11.61
C MET A 5 -15.58 8.12 12.29
N ASN A 6 -15.28 6.85 12.01
CA ASN A 6 -15.86 5.72 12.73
C ASN A 6 -15.29 5.76 14.14
N LEU A 7 -15.85 6.64 14.96
CA LEU A 7 -15.54 6.73 16.37
C LEU A 7 -15.96 5.39 17.00
N PRO A 8 -15.14 4.85 17.91
CA PRO A 8 -15.51 3.66 18.65
C PRO A 8 -16.87 3.87 19.32
N LYS A 9 -17.69 2.81 19.34
CA LYS A 9 -18.94 2.83 20.08
C LYS A 9 -18.59 2.88 21.57
N GLY A 10 -18.91 3.99 22.23
CA GLY A 10 -18.82 4.08 23.68
C GLY A 10 -19.81 3.12 24.34
N PRO A 11 -19.67 2.84 25.64
CA PRO A 11 -20.64 2.06 26.37
C PRO A 11 -22.03 2.70 26.30
N ASP A 12 -23.08 1.89 26.20
CA ASP A 12 -24.47 2.39 26.24
C ASP A 12 -24.86 2.96 27.63
N SER A 13 -23.98 2.83 28.63
CA SER A 13 -24.17 3.29 30.00
C SER A 13 -23.74 4.74 30.26
N LEU A 14 -23.16 5.44 29.27
CA LEU A 14 -22.70 6.81 29.47
C LEU A 14 -23.87 7.75 29.78
N CYS A 15 -23.68 8.69 30.71
CA CYS A 15 -24.70 9.69 31.06
C CYS A 15 -24.97 10.73 29.95
N PHE A 16 -24.16 10.76 28.89
CA PHE A 16 -24.24 11.69 27.76
C PHE A 16 -24.26 10.99 26.40
N ASP A 17 -24.81 11.70 25.42
CA ASP A 17 -24.64 11.36 24.01
C ASP A 17 -23.32 11.95 23.51
N LYS A 18 -22.45 11.10 22.97
CA LYS A 18 -21.13 11.47 22.45
C LYS A 18 -21.20 12.36 21.21
N ASP A 19 -22.30 12.29 20.45
CA ASP A 19 -22.46 13.08 19.23
C ASP A 19 -22.59 14.58 19.56
N VAL A 20 -22.91 14.92 20.82
CA VAL A 20 -22.95 16.31 21.30
C VAL A 20 -21.60 17.02 21.14
N PHE A 21 -20.48 16.30 21.26
CA PHE A 21 -19.13 16.87 21.13
C PHE A 21 -18.74 17.22 19.69
N MET A 22 -19.50 16.73 18.71
CA MET A 22 -19.24 16.94 17.29
C MET A 22 -20.13 18.05 16.70
N LYS A 23 -21.00 18.66 17.51
CA LYS A 23 -21.86 19.75 17.10
C LYS A 23 -21.10 21.08 17.10
N ASP A 24 -21.35 21.89 16.07
CA ASP A 24 -20.73 23.22 15.95
C ASP A 24 -21.19 24.21 17.04
N ASP A 25 -22.36 23.97 17.63
CA ASP A 25 -22.98 24.78 18.70
C ASP A 25 -22.81 24.17 20.10
N PHE A 26 -21.78 23.33 20.29
CA PHE A 26 -21.52 22.71 21.59
C PHE A 26 -21.29 23.76 22.69
N ASP A 27 -22.15 23.73 23.71
CA ASP A 27 -22.07 24.59 24.89
C ASP A 27 -21.84 23.74 26.15
N VAL A 28 -20.74 24.04 26.85
CA VAL A 28 -20.29 23.28 28.02
C VAL A 28 -21.25 23.45 29.20
N ASP A 29 -21.76 24.66 29.41
CA ASP A 29 -22.63 24.96 30.55
C ASP A 29 -23.98 24.27 30.40
N GLN A 30 -24.55 24.29 29.20
CA GLN A 30 -25.75 23.56 28.84
C GLN A 30 -25.53 22.05 28.98
N PHE A 31 -24.43 21.52 28.44
CA PHE A 31 -24.08 20.10 28.53
C PHE A 31 -23.99 19.62 29.99
N VAL A 32 -23.23 20.32 30.83
CA VAL A 32 -23.08 19.98 32.26
C VAL A 32 -24.41 20.10 32.99
N SER A 33 -25.21 21.13 32.71
CA SER A 33 -26.54 21.31 33.29
C SER A 33 -27.50 20.18 32.94
N GLU A 34 -27.45 19.68 31.69
CA GLU A 34 -28.27 18.55 31.25
C GLU A 34 -27.83 17.22 31.88
N CYS A 35 -26.52 16.96 31.96
CA CYS A 35 -25.98 15.75 32.60
C CYS A 35 -26.25 15.73 34.11
N ARG A 36 -26.13 16.87 34.79
CA ARG A 36 -26.39 17.01 36.24
C ARG A 36 -27.86 16.79 36.63
N LYS A 37 -28.80 16.81 35.69
CA LYS A 37 -30.19 16.39 35.92
C LYS A 37 -30.35 14.87 36.03
N LYS A 38 -29.38 14.10 35.51
CA LYS A 38 -29.43 12.64 35.43
C LYS A 38 -28.50 11.97 36.44
N VAL A 39 -27.29 12.51 36.63
CA VAL A 39 -26.22 11.90 37.43
C VAL A 39 -25.48 12.92 38.31
N GLN A 40 -24.72 12.42 39.29
CA GLN A 40 -23.83 13.26 40.10
C GLN A 40 -22.58 13.68 39.32
N LEU A 41 -21.85 14.69 39.81
CA LEU A 41 -20.69 15.22 39.09
C LEU A 41 -19.55 14.19 39.01
N GLU A 42 -19.38 13.42 40.08
CA GLU A 42 -18.40 12.35 40.19
C GLU A 42 -18.63 11.25 39.16
N GLU A 43 -19.87 10.81 38.98
CA GLU A 43 -20.26 9.81 37.98
C GLU A 43 -20.08 10.35 36.56
N MET A 44 -20.47 11.60 36.31
CA MET A 44 -20.19 12.26 35.03
C MET A 44 -18.69 12.34 34.73
N ARG A 45 -17.86 12.63 35.74
CA ARG A 45 -16.40 12.65 35.60
C ARG A 45 -15.85 11.27 35.24
N GLU A 46 -16.34 10.22 35.90
CA GLU A 46 -15.95 8.83 35.60
C GLU A 46 -16.32 8.44 34.17
N ASP A 47 -17.53 8.79 33.71
CA ASP A 47 -17.97 8.54 32.34
C ASP A 47 -17.13 9.29 31.29
N LEU A 48 -16.78 10.54 31.57
CA LEU A 48 -15.90 11.33 30.70
C LEU A 48 -14.49 10.73 30.62
N GLU A 49 -13.93 10.29 31.75
CA GLU A 49 -12.62 9.64 31.81
C GLU A 49 -12.63 8.32 31.04
N LEU A 50 -13.69 7.52 31.20
CA LEU A 50 -13.88 6.28 30.47
C LEU A 50 -13.91 6.54 28.96
N TYR A 51 -14.73 7.49 28.53
CA TYR A 51 -14.86 7.83 27.11
C TYR A 51 -13.53 8.37 26.53
N TYR A 52 -12.80 9.18 27.30
CA TYR A 52 -11.47 9.67 26.91
C TYR A 52 -10.47 8.53 26.70
N MET A 53 -10.40 7.57 27.63
CA MET A 53 -9.48 6.43 27.51
C MET A 53 -9.83 5.54 26.32
N LEU A 54 -11.12 5.35 26.06
CA LEU A 54 -11.61 4.61 24.90
C LEU A 54 -11.24 5.30 23.59
N LEU A 55 -11.42 6.63 23.51
CA LEU A 55 -11.04 7.40 22.33
C LEU A 55 -9.52 7.39 22.11
N LYS A 56 -8.74 7.55 23.17
CA LYS A 56 -7.28 7.49 23.14
C LYS A 56 -6.78 6.14 22.62
N THR A 57 -7.40 5.05 23.09
CA THR A 57 -7.06 3.69 22.66
C THR A 57 -7.36 3.49 21.17
N ALA A 58 -8.56 3.86 20.73
CA ALA A 58 -8.95 3.76 19.34
C ALA A 58 -8.08 4.62 18.41
N MET A 59 -7.65 5.81 18.86
CA MET A 59 -6.73 6.65 18.09
C MET A 59 -5.37 5.95 17.88
N VAL A 60 -4.82 5.33 18.92
CA VAL A 60 -3.57 4.56 18.82
C VAL A 60 -3.75 3.37 17.88
N GLU A 61 -4.87 2.66 17.96
CA GLU A 61 -5.17 1.54 17.07
C GLU A 61 -5.29 1.96 15.60
N LEU A 62 -5.94 3.10 15.32
CA LEU A 62 -6.04 3.64 13.98
C LEU A 62 -4.66 3.99 13.41
N ILE A 63 -3.80 4.63 14.22
CA ILE A 63 -2.43 4.93 13.82
C ILE A 63 -1.63 3.65 13.57
N ASN A 64 -1.75 2.66 14.45
CA ASN A 64 -1.05 1.38 14.32
C ASN A 64 -1.51 0.61 13.08
N LYS A 65 -2.80 0.66 12.77
CA LYS A 65 -3.36 0.07 11.54
C LYS A 65 -2.82 0.77 10.30
N ASP A 66 -2.87 2.09 10.25
CA ASP A 66 -2.35 2.87 9.12
C ASP A 66 -0.83 2.64 8.95
N TYR A 67 -0.09 2.51 10.05
CA TYR A 67 1.32 2.16 10.04
C TYR A 67 1.56 0.77 9.47
N ALA A 68 0.78 -0.24 9.87
CA ALA A 68 0.88 -1.60 9.34
C ALA A 68 0.60 -1.64 7.83
N ASP A 69 -0.44 -0.94 7.38
CA ASP A 69 -0.80 -0.84 5.96
C ASP A 69 0.32 -0.17 5.15
N PHE A 70 0.94 0.89 5.69
CA PHE A 70 2.09 1.55 5.08
C PHE A 70 3.33 0.63 4.98
N VAL A 71 3.65 -0.10 6.05
CA VAL A 71 4.77 -1.05 6.06
C VAL A 71 4.54 -2.17 5.05
N ASN A 72 3.31 -2.70 4.96
CA ASN A 72 2.95 -3.72 3.97
C ASN A 72 3.11 -3.19 2.54
N LEU A 73 2.60 -1.98 2.26
CA LEU A 73 2.72 -1.37 0.95
C LEU A 73 4.19 -1.12 0.57
N SER A 74 5.00 -0.55 1.47
CA SER A 74 6.42 -0.30 1.22
C SER A 74 7.20 -1.60 0.97
N THR A 75 6.90 -2.67 1.72
CA THR A 75 7.51 -4.00 1.52
C THR A 75 7.18 -4.56 0.13
N ASN A 76 5.91 -4.46 -0.28
CA ASN A 76 5.46 -4.90 -1.60
C ASN A 76 6.13 -4.12 -2.74
N LEU A 77 6.28 -2.80 -2.58
CA LEU A 77 6.96 -1.94 -3.56
C LEU A 77 8.44 -2.32 -3.71
N VAL A 78 9.15 -2.53 -2.60
CA VAL A 78 10.55 -2.99 -2.62
C VAL A 78 10.66 -4.39 -3.25
N GLY A 79 9.71 -5.29 -2.98
CA GLY A 79 9.65 -6.60 -3.61
C GLY A 79 9.47 -6.51 -5.14
N MET A 80 8.59 -5.61 -5.58
CA MET A 80 8.34 -5.36 -7.00
C MET A 80 9.56 -4.76 -7.71
N ASP A 81 10.26 -3.80 -7.09
CA ASP A 81 11.50 -3.23 -7.63
C ASP A 81 12.58 -4.32 -7.84
N LYS A 82 12.72 -5.25 -6.89
CA LYS A 82 13.62 -6.41 -7.05
C LYS A 82 13.23 -7.28 -8.24
N ALA A 83 11.95 -7.59 -8.41
CA ALA A 83 11.47 -8.39 -9.53
C ALA A 83 11.68 -7.66 -10.88
N LEU A 84 11.46 -6.34 -10.91
CA LEU A 84 11.73 -5.51 -12.07
C LEU A 84 13.22 -5.53 -12.43
N ASN A 85 14.11 -5.40 -11.45
CA ASN A 85 15.56 -5.45 -11.67
C ASN A 85 16.02 -6.84 -12.16
N GLN A 86 15.43 -7.93 -11.65
CA GLN A 86 15.70 -9.29 -12.13
C GLN A 86 15.31 -9.52 -13.60
N LEU A 87 14.40 -8.73 -14.15
CA LEU A 87 14.02 -8.79 -15.57
C LEU A 87 14.76 -7.75 -16.42
N SER A 88 14.87 -6.51 -15.93
CA SER A 88 15.47 -5.39 -16.64
C SER A 88 16.95 -5.62 -16.96
N VAL A 89 17.71 -6.16 -16.00
CA VAL A 89 19.14 -6.45 -16.17
C VAL A 89 19.40 -7.44 -17.30
N PRO A 90 18.83 -8.67 -17.29
CA PRO A 90 19.08 -9.63 -18.37
C PRO A 90 18.53 -9.16 -19.72
N LEU A 91 17.43 -8.41 -19.75
CA LEU A 91 16.94 -7.81 -21.00
C LEU A 91 17.91 -6.76 -21.56
N GLY A 92 18.52 -5.95 -20.69
CA GLY A 92 19.56 -5.00 -21.05
C GLY A 92 20.81 -5.71 -21.61
N GLN A 93 21.25 -6.78 -20.94
CA GLN A 93 22.37 -7.62 -21.39
C GLN A 93 22.08 -8.24 -22.76
N LEU A 94 20.90 -8.84 -22.95
CA LEU A 94 20.49 -9.42 -24.23
C LEU A 94 20.47 -8.37 -25.35
N ARG A 95 19.96 -7.17 -25.08
CA ARG A 95 19.98 -6.07 -26.05
C ARG A 95 21.41 -5.70 -26.44
N GLU A 96 22.33 -5.63 -25.49
CA GLU A 96 23.75 -5.38 -25.77
C GLU A 96 24.39 -6.50 -26.56
N GLU A 97 24.14 -7.77 -26.23
CA GLU A 97 24.63 -8.92 -26.99
C GLU A 97 24.14 -8.91 -28.44
N VAL A 98 22.85 -8.59 -28.66
CA VAL A 98 22.26 -8.43 -30.01
C VAL A 98 22.90 -7.26 -30.75
N LEU A 99 23.12 -6.12 -30.07
CA LEU A 99 23.79 -4.96 -30.67
C LEU A 99 25.23 -5.28 -31.06
N VAL A 100 25.98 -5.98 -30.20
CA VAL A 100 27.34 -6.45 -30.49
C VAL A 100 27.35 -7.38 -31.69
N CYS A 101 26.41 -8.34 -31.76
CA CYS A 101 26.23 -9.20 -32.93
C CYS A 101 25.96 -8.39 -34.21
N LEU A 102 25.11 -7.36 -34.13
CA LEU A 102 24.78 -6.48 -35.26
C LEU A 102 25.98 -5.63 -35.71
N LEU A 103 26.72 -5.04 -34.77
CA LEU A 103 27.92 -4.25 -35.07
C LEU A 103 29.06 -5.09 -35.67
N ILE A 104 29.17 -6.35 -35.26
CA ILE A 104 30.07 -7.33 -35.89
C ILE A 104 29.55 -7.69 -37.30
N GLY A 105 28.23 -7.77 -37.50
CA GLY A 105 27.59 -7.97 -38.79
C GLY A 105 27.82 -6.83 -39.80
N ASP A 106 27.91 -5.59 -39.33
CA ASP A 106 28.25 -4.42 -40.16
C ASP A 106 29.74 -4.38 -40.57
N ASN A 107 30.60 -5.15 -39.89
CA ASN A 107 31.99 -5.40 -40.28
C ASN A 107 32.16 -6.78 -40.94
N GLN A 108 31.25 -7.20 -41.84
CA GLN A 108 31.45 -8.29 -42.81
C GLN A 108 32.11 -9.59 -42.30
N VAL A 109 32.04 -9.91 -41.01
CA VAL A 109 32.60 -11.12 -40.41
C VAL A 109 31.53 -11.71 -39.51
N LEU A 110 30.67 -12.52 -40.11
CA LEU A 110 29.65 -13.27 -39.40
C LEU A 110 30.29 -14.17 -38.34
N HIS A 111 29.81 -14.09 -37.11
CA HIS A 111 30.31 -14.87 -35.98
C HIS A 111 30.37 -16.38 -36.34
N PRO A 112 31.42 -17.13 -35.95
CA PRO A 112 31.60 -18.54 -36.32
C PRO A 112 30.41 -19.44 -35.98
N SER A 113 29.67 -19.14 -34.90
CA SER A 113 28.44 -19.87 -34.56
C SER A 113 27.27 -19.54 -35.48
N TYR A 114 27.15 -18.28 -35.96
CA TYR A 114 26.16 -17.88 -36.95
C TYR A 114 26.47 -18.49 -38.31
N THR A 115 27.74 -18.47 -38.76
CA THR A 115 28.14 -19.16 -40.00
C THR A 115 27.95 -20.66 -39.89
N SER A 116 28.25 -21.27 -38.74
CA SER A 116 27.99 -22.70 -38.50
C SER A 116 26.49 -23.03 -38.52
N PHE A 117 25.64 -22.15 -37.97
CA PHE A 117 24.19 -22.27 -38.02
C PHE A 117 23.69 -22.10 -39.45
N HIS A 118 24.02 -20.99 -40.12
CA HIS A 118 23.62 -20.72 -41.50
C HIS A 118 24.06 -21.82 -42.46
N ASN A 119 25.28 -22.35 -42.32
CA ASN A 119 25.76 -23.49 -43.12
C ASN A 119 25.04 -24.79 -42.77
N LYS A 120 24.66 -25.04 -41.50
CA LYS A 120 23.82 -26.19 -41.12
C LYS A 120 22.41 -26.10 -41.70
N TRP A 121 21.87 -24.90 -41.83
CA TRP A 121 20.51 -24.65 -42.32
C TRP A 121 20.43 -24.40 -43.85
N ASN A 122 21.57 -24.30 -44.55
CA ASN A 122 21.68 -24.11 -46.01
C ASN A 122 21.96 -25.39 -46.84
N LEU A 123 21.96 -26.58 -46.23
CA LEU A 123 22.06 -27.86 -46.95
C LEU A 123 20.69 -28.59 -46.95
N PRO A 124 20.43 -29.51 -47.90
CA PRO A 124 19.24 -29.59 -48.77
C PRO A 124 17.92 -30.07 -48.13
N VAL A 125 17.71 -29.87 -46.82
CA VAL A 125 16.39 -30.13 -46.20
C VAL A 125 15.33 -29.18 -46.75
N TYR A 126 15.72 -27.96 -47.18
CA TYR A 126 14.82 -27.02 -47.86
C TYR A 126 14.39 -27.43 -49.27
N PHE A 127 15.06 -28.41 -49.89
CA PHE A 127 14.71 -28.91 -51.24
C PHE A 127 13.91 -30.22 -51.22
N GLN A 128 13.55 -30.76 -50.05
CA GLN A 128 12.75 -32.00 -49.95
C GLN A 128 11.25 -31.77 -49.64
N LEU A 129 10.77 -30.52 -49.67
CA LEU A 129 9.37 -30.17 -49.38
C LEU A 129 8.68 -29.42 -50.55
N ARG A 130 8.95 -29.82 -51.80
CA ARG A 130 8.07 -29.53 -52.93
C ARG A 130 7.60 -30.83 -53.58
#